data_AF-A0A8T4Y7A3-F1
#
_entry.id   AF-A0A8T4Y7A3-F1
#
_cell.length_a   1.000
_cell.length_b   1.000
_cell.length_c   1.000
_cell.angle_alpha   90.00
_cell.angle_beta   90.00
_cell.angle_gamma   90.00
#
_symmetry.space_group_name_H-M   'P 1'
#
loop_
_entity.id
_entity.type
_entity.pdbx_description
1 polymer ?
#
loop_
_entity_poly.entity_id
_entity_poly.type
_entity_poly.pdbx_seq_one_letter_code
_entity_poly.pdbx_strand_id
1 'polypeptide(L)'
;MNEDDLKKIEEKDLPLRYRLILKVPGTDFLENAGGIFWGIIIPVFLIMEIFLTLYFLAAFNFPVNVILIISIPVVTLMLFIKISIKRAINWWNANFGSPGFEWNIEKTLEEYAKMLRNVKKETENN
;
A
#
# COMPACT_ATOMS: atom_id res chain seq x y z
N MET A 1 9.85 14.54 -17.38
CA MET A 1 10.06 13.78 -16.14
C MET A 1 11.50 13.28 -16.22
N ASN A 2 12.38 13.66 -15.30
CA ASN A 2 13.81 13.31 -15.43
C ASN A 2 13.99 11.82 -15.11
N GLU A 3 14.83 11.13 -15.87
CA GLU A 3 15.14 9.69 -15.67
C GLU A 3 15.72 9.40 -14.27
N ASP A 4 16.25 10.42 -13.59
CA ASP A 4 16.74 10.33 -12.21
C ASP A 4 15.62 10.13 -11.15
N ASP A 5 14.35 10.37 -11.50
CA ASP A 5 13.21 10.27 -10.57
C ASP A 5 12.69 8.83 -10.38
N LEU A 6 13.15 7.86 -11.18
CA LEU A 6 12.69 6.46 -11.15
C LEU A 6 13.67 5.53 -10.43
N LYS A 7 14.30 6.01 -9.35
CA LYS A 7 15.20 5.17 -8.54
C LYS A 7 14.41 4.29 -7.56
N LYS A 8 14.97 3.11 -7.30
CA LYS A 8 14.49 2.17 -6.29
C LYS A 8 14.47 2.88 -4.93
N ILE A 9 13.35 2.79 -4.22
CA ILE A 9 13.23 3.35 -2.86
C ILE A 9 13.89 2.37 -1.90
N GLU A 10 15.01 2.79 -1.32
CA GLU A 10 15.63 2.09 -0.20
C GLU A 10 15.13 2.63 1.14
N GLU A 11 15.08 1.77 2.16
CA GLU A 11 14.64 2.16 3.51
C GLU A 11 15.49 3.32 4.08
N LYS A 12 16.76 3.39 3.68
CA LYS A 12 17.73 4.42 4.03
C LYS A 12 17.48 5.79 3.37
N ASP A 13 16.53 5.90 2.47
CA ASP A 13 16.15 7.15 1.80
C ASP A 13 14.83 7.70 2.36
N LEU A 14 14.12 6.92 3.17
CA LEU A 14 12.86 7.34 3.78
C LEU A 14 13.08 8.37 4.90
N PRO A 15 12.16 9.32 5.08
CA PRO A 15 12.16 10.21 6.25
C PRO A 15 12.15 9.43 7.57
N LEU A 16 12.81 9.98 8.60
CA LEU A 16 13.03 9.34 9.91
C LEU A 16 11.75 8.76 10.53
N ARG A 17 10.62 9.45 10.40
CA ARG A 17 9.32 9.01 10.93
C ARG A 17 8.86 7.69 10.33
N TYR A 18 9.05 7.52 9.02
CA TYR A 18 8.66 6.29 8.32
C TYR A 18 9.58 5.13 8.65
N ARG A 19 10.90 5.37 8.80
CA ARG A 19 11.83 4.32 9.29
C ARG A 19 11.46 3.83 10.68
N LEU A 20 11.03 4.73 11.56
CA LEU A 20 10.62 4.36 12.91
C LEU A 20 9.40 3.43 12.89
N ILE A 21 8.41 3.75 12.04
CA ILE A 21 7.19 2.95 11.86
C ILE A 21 7.53 1.58 11.24
N LEU A 22 8.47 1.54 10.29
CA LEU A 22 8.90 0.31 9.62
C LEU A 22 9.64 -0.67 10.54
N LYS A 23 10.28 -0.17 11.61
CA LYS A 23 11.07 -0.96 12.56
C LYS A 23 10.24 -1.78 13.56
N VAL A 24 8.93 -1.55 13.66
CA VAL A 24 8.04 -2.28 14.58
C VAL A 24 7.98 -3.75 14.18
N PRO A 25 8.34 -4.75 15.01
CA PRO A 25 8.30 -6.16 14.61
C PRO A 25 6.86 -6.72 14.50
N GLY A 26 6.66 -7.81 13.74
CA GLY A 26 5.46 -8.63 13.84
C GLY A 26 4.34 -8.42 12.81
N THR A 27 4.60 -7.79 11.66
CA THR A 27 3.58 -7.62 10.59
C THR A 27 3.86 -8.39 9.30
N ASP A 28 4.94 -9.16 9.26
CA ASP A 28 5.43 -9.76 8.01
C ASP A 28 4.41 -10.72 7.36
N PHE A 29 3.54 -11.35 8.17
CA PHE A 29 2.45 -12.21 7.69
C PHE A 29 1.28 -11.44 7.05
N LEU A 30 1.02 -10.20 7.47
CA LEU A 30 -0.05 -9.35 6.93
C LEU A 30 0.37 -8.65 5.63
N GLU A 31 1.67 -8.48 5.44
CA GLU A 31 2.25 -7.80 4.29
C GLU A 31 1.93 -8.54 2.98
N ASN A 32 2.05 -9.87 3.00
CA ASN A 32 1.79 -10.74 1.85
C ASN A 32 0.30 -11.00 1.58
N ALA A 33 -0.59 -10.68 2.52
CA ALA A 33 -2.01 -10.98 2.43
C ALA A 33 -2.81 -9.94 1.62
N GLY A 34 -2.23 -9.38 0.55
CA GLY A 34 -2.79 -8.44 -0.43
C GLY A 34 -4.27 -8.05 -0.27
N GLY A 35 -5.14 -8.80 -0.95
CA GLY A 35 -6.59 -8.59 -0.97
C GLY A 35 -7.33 -9.11 0.25
N ILE A 36 -6.83 -10.17 0.91
CA ILE A 36 -7.41 -10.71 2.14
C ILE A 36 -7.33 -9.68 3.27
N PHE A 37 -6.24 -8.92 3.33
CA PHE A 37 -6.02 -7.87 4.30
C PHE A 37 -7.10 -6.79 4.23
N TRP A 38 -7.35 -6.24 3.04
CA TRP A 38 -8.36 -5.19 2.87
C TRP A 38 -9.79 -5.71 2.85
N GLY A 39 -10.03 -6.89 2.26
CA GLY A 39 -11.37 -7.43 2.07
C GLY A 39 -11.94 -8.18 3.27
N ILE A 40 -11.08 -8.72 4.14
CA ILE A 40 -11.52 -9.57 5.25
C ILE A 40 -10.95 -9.07 6.58
N ILE A 41 -9.63 -8.90 6.68
CA ILE A 41 -8.98 -8.61 7.96
C ILE A 41 -9.44 -7.25 8.48
N ILE A 42 -9.43 -6.20 7.66
CA ILE A 42 -9.83 -4.85 8.09
C ILE A 42 -11.31 -4.79 8.51
N PRO A 43 -12.29 -5.26 7.71
CA PRO A 43 -13.69 -5.26 8.13
C PRO A 43 -13.93 -6.03 9.43
N VAL A 44 -13.35 -7.22 9.56
CA VAL A 44 -13.46 -8.02 10.79
C VAL A 44 -12.86 -7.29 11.98
N PHE A 45 -11.70 -6.66 11.80
CA PHE A 45 -11.04 -5.91 12.86
C PHE A 45 -11.86 -4.70 13.32
N LEU A 46 -12.46 -3.96 12.38
CA LEU A 46 -13.35 -2.83 12.71
C LEU A 46 -14.58 -3.28 13.51
N ILE A 47 -15.19 -4.41 13.13
CA ILE A 47 -16.32 -4.96 13.88
C ILE A 47 -15.87 -5.34 15.30
N MET A 48 -14.74 -6.03 15.43
CA MET A 48 -14.19 -6.41 16.72
C MET A 48 -13.85 -5.19 17.59
N GLU A 49 -13.33 -4.13 16.98
CA GLU A 49 -13.00 -2.87 17.66
C GLU A 49 -14.26 -2.20 18.25
N ILE A 50 -15.40 -2.25 17.56
CA ILE A 50 -16.68 -1.76 18.10
C ILE A 50 -17.06 -2.55 19.36
N PHE A 51 -17.05 -3.88 19.30
CA PHE A 51 -17.37 -4.72 20.47
C PHE A 51 -16.40 -4.48 21.62
N LEU A 52 -15.13 -4.33 21.31
CA LEU A 52 -14.09 -4.09 22.32
C LEU A 52 -14.24 -2.71 22.96
N THR A 53 -14.63 -1.70 22.19
CA THR A 53 -14.97 -0.36 22.69
C THR A 53 -16.13 -0.41 23.67
N LEU A 54 -17.22 -1.10 23.30
CA LEU A 54 -18.37 -1.30 24.19
C LEU A 54 -17.97 -2.03 25.48
N TYR A 55 -17.13 -3.07 25.35
CA TYR A 55 -16.61 -3.79 26.50
C TYR A 55 -15.81 -2.90 27.43
N PHE A 56 -14.86 -2.08 26.93
CA PHE A 56 -14.09 -1.20 27.81
C PHE A 56 -14.93 -0.13 28.49
N LEU A 57 -15.94 0.39 27.79
CA LEU A 57 -16.86 1.36 28.36
C LEU A 57 -17.65 0.76 29.54
N ALA A 58 -18.04 -0.52 29.44
CA ALA A 58 -18.82 -1.23 30.45
C ALA A 58 -17.96 -1.82 31.59
N ALA A 59 -16.76 -2.30 31.29
CA ALA A 59 -15.91 -3.04 32.22
C ALA A 59 -14.96 -2.15 33.03
N PHE A 60 -14.64 -0.94 32.55
CA PHE A 60 -13.70 -0.04 33.20
C PHE A 60 -14.33 1.31 33.52
N ASN A 61 -13.95 1.86 34.67
CA ASN A 61 -14.39 3.19 35.08
C ASN A 61 -13.51 4.29 34.45
N PHE A 62 -14.07 5.49 34.41
CA PHE A 62 -13.32 6.68 34.00
C PHE A 62 -12.13 6.92 34.95
N PRO A 63 -10.94 7.30 34.43
CA PRO A 63 -10.61 7.61 33.03
C PRO A 63 -10.04 6.44 32.21
N VAL A 64 -9.88 5.26 32.83
CA VAL A 64 -9.16 4.12 32.24
C VAL A 64 -9.83 3.63 30.96
N ASN A 65 -11.18 3.61 30.93
CA ASN A 65 -11.93 3.25 29.74
C ASN A 65 -11.62 4.16 28.53
N VAL A 66 -11.54 5.48 28.73
CA VAL A 66 -11.23 6.45 27.67
C VAL A 66 -9.82 6.23 27.14
N ILE A 67 -8.84 6.02 28.03
CA ILE A 67 -7.45 5.75 27.62
C ILE A 67 -7.38 4.48 26.77
N LEU A 68 -8.06 3.40 27.20
CA LEU A 68 -8.07 2.13 26.46
C LEU A 68 -8.74 2.28 25.09
N ILE A 69 -9.91 2.92 25.03
CA ILE A 69 -10.65 3.17 23.80
C ILE A 69 -9.85 4.00 22.80
N ILE A 70 -9.01 4.93 23.25
CA ILE A 70 -8.16 5.72 22.34
C ILE A 70 -6.88 4.95 21.95
N SER A 71 -6.28 4.23 22.90
CA SER A 71 -4.98 3.57 22.67
C SER A 71 -5.04 2.51 21.56
N ILE A 72 -6.13 1.76 21.48
CA ILE A 72 -6.29 0.63 20.56
C ILE A 72 -6.41 1.05 19.10
N PRO A 73 -7.28 2.02 18.72
CA PRO A 73 -7.31 2.53 17.35
C PRO A 73 -5.97 3.15 16.96
N VAL A 74 -5.28 3.81 17.90
CA VAL A 74 -3.96 4.41 17.62
C VAL A 74 -2.92 3.35 17.27
N VAL A 75 -2.82 2.29 18.08
CA VAL A 75 -1.89 1.17 17.81
C VAL A 75 -2.25 0.49 16.49
N THR A 76 -3.54 0.26 16.26
CA THR A 76 -4.04 -0.36 15.03
C THR A 76 -3.71 0.47 13.80
N LEU A 77 -3.92 1.78 13.87
CA LEU A 77 -3.61 2.72 12.82
C LEU A 77 -2.10 2.71 12.50
N MET A 78 -1.23 2.66 13.52
CA MET A 78 0.22 2.55 13.30
C MET A 78 0.58 1.27 12.52
N LEU A 79 -0.05 0.14 12.83
CA LEU A 79 0.17 -1.12 12.10
C LEU A 79 -0.31 -1.01 10.65
N PHE A 80 -1.47 -0.40 10.40
CA PHE A 80 -1.98 -0.21 9.04
C PHE A 80 -1.10 0.72 8.21
N ILE A 81 -0.62 1.81 8.81
CA ILE A 81 0.32 2.73 8.17
C ILE A 81 1.59 1.98 7.79
N LYS A 82 2.15 1.17 8.70
CA LYS A 82 3.34 0.36 8.42
C LYS A 82 3.14 -0.56 7.22
N ILE A 83 2.07 -1.35 7.21
CA ILE A 83 1.76 -2.31 6.15
C ILE A 83 1.58 -1.58 4.81
N SER A 84 0.90 -0.43 4.83
CA SER A 84 0.67 0.39 3.64
C SER A 84 1.97 0.94 3.06
N ILE A 85 2.89 1.44 3.91
CA ILE A 85 4.20 1.95 3.47
C ILE A 85 5.03 0.82 2.86
N LYS A 86 5.16 -0.33 3.53
CA LYS A 86 5.91 -1.47 2.98
C LYS A 86 5.36 -1.92 1.63
N ARG A 87 4.03 -2.02 1.51
CA ARG A 87 3.38 -2.41 0.26
C ARG A 87 3.61 -1.38 -0.83
N ALA A 88 3.53 -0.08 -0.51
CA ALA A 88 3.83 0.99 -1.45
C ALA A 88 5.28 0.94 -1.95
N ILE A 89 6.25 0.71 -1.05
CA ILE A 89 7.66 0.56 -1.41
C ILE A 89 7.88 -0.68 -2.28
N ASN A 90 7.29 -1.82 -1.91
CA ASN A 90 7.41 -3.05 -2.70
C ASN A 90 6.78 -2.90 -4.09
N TRP A 91 5.60 -2.28 -4.16
CA TRP A 91 4.95 -1.97 -5.43
C TRP A 91 5.79 -1.01 -6.28
N TRP A 92 6.33 0.05 -5.68
CA TRP A 92 7.19 1.01 -6.37
C TRP A 92 8.44 0.32 -6.92
N ASN A 93 9.13 -0.44 -6.08
CA ASN A 93 10.37 -1.13 -6.45
C ASN A 93 10.13 -2.21 -7.51
N ALA A 94 8.96 -2.84 -7.53
CA ALA A 94 8.59 -3.81 -8.56
C ALA A 94 8.29 -3.15 -9.91
N ASN A 95 7.65 -1.97 -9.93
CA ASN A 95 7.25 -1.29 -11.17
C ASN A 95 8.31 -0.34 -11.73
N PHE A 96 9.11 0.28 -10.88
CA PHE A 96 10.06 1.32 -11.26
C PHE A 96 11.51 1.00 -10.87
N GLY A 97 11.73 0.05 -9.95
CA GLY A 97 13.08 -0.28 -9.45
C GLY A 97 13.84 -1.34 -10.26
N SER A 98 13.31 -1.80 -11.39
CA SER A 98 14.01 -2.75 -12.26
C SER A 98 14.86 -1.99 -13.29
N PRO A 99 16.18 -2.25 -13.38
CA PRO A 99 17.08 -1.54 -14.29
C PRO A 99 16.82 -1.81 -15.79
N GLY A 100 15.78 -2.56 -16.13
CA GLY A 100 15.37 -2.83 -17.52
C GLY A 100 13.95 -2.38 -17.88
N PHE A 101 13.21 -1.75 -16.96
CA PHE A 101 11.90 -1.17 -17.30
C PHE A 101 12.08 0.27 -17.79
N GLU A 102 12.47 0.41 -19.06
CA GLU A 102 12.42 1.69 -19.75
C GLU A 102 10.95 2.02 -20.03
N TRP A 103 10.39 2.99 -19.31
CA TRP A 103 9.11 3.58 -19.64
C TRP A 103 9.27 4.48 -20.88
N ASN A 104 9.64 3.88 -22.00
CA ASN A 104 9.79 4.56 -23.27
C ASN A 104 8.41 4.74 -23.88
N ILE A 105 7.68 5.73 -23.35
CA ILE A 105 6.34 6.12 -23.78
C ILE A 105 6.30 6.30 -25.29
N GLU A 106 7.37 6.84 -25.87
CA GLU A 106 7.50 7.10 -27.30
C GLU A 106 7.48 5.79 -28.10
N LYS A 107 8.26 4.78 -27.68
CA LYS A 107 8.23 3.45 -28.28
C LYS A 107 6.87 2.76 -28.12
N THR A 108 6.23 2.88 -26.96
CA THR A 108 4.88 2.32 -26.74
C THR A 108 3.83 3.03 -27.59
N LEU A 109 3.91 4.35 -27.75
CA LEU A 109 3.03 5.13 -28.61
C LEU A 109 3.24 4.76 -30.08
N GLU A 110 4.49 4.54 -30.48
CA GLU A 110 4.85 4.18 -31.84
C GLU A 110 4.36 2.77 -32.19
N GLU A 111 4.52 1.80 -31.29
CA GLU A 111 3.94 0.45 -31.43
C GLU A 111 2.41 0.49 -31.48
N TYR A 112 1.77 1.32 -30.65
CA TYR A 112 0.32 1.48 -30.63
C TYR A 112 -0.21 2.13 -31.93
N ALA A 113 0.47 3.19 -32.40
CA ALA A 113 0.14 3.84 -33.68
C ALA A 113 0.33 2.89 -34.87
N LYS A 114 1.33 2.01 -34.82
CA LYS A 114 1.58 0.98 -35.83
C LYS A 114 0.49 -0.08 -35.83
N MET A 115 0.04 -0.53 -34.65
CA MET A 115 -1.12 -1.42 -34.53
C MET A 115 -2.38 -0.79 -35.11
N LEU A 116 -2.70 0.47 -34.76
CA LEU A 116 -3.85 1.19 -35.31
C LEU A 116 -3.80 1.33 -36.83
N ARG A 117 -2.62 1.61 -37.39
CA ARG A 117 -2.44 1.68 -38.85
C ARG A 117 -2.63 0.32 -39.52
N ASN A 118 -2.21 -0.78 -38.89
CA ASN A 118 -2.38 -2.12 -39.43
C ASN A 118 -3.85 -2.54 -39.45
N VAL A 119 -4.58 -2.30 -38.35
CA VAL A 119 -6.03 -2.56 -38.27
C VAL A 119 -6.80 -1.76 -39.33
N LYS A 120 -6.44 -0.48 -39.51
CA LYS A 120 -7.07 0.36 -40.53
C LYS A 120 -6.84 -0.16 -41.96
N LYS A 121 -5.62 -0.63 -42.27
CA LYS A 121 -5.29 -1.22 -43.59
C LYS A 121 -5.99 -2.55 -43.85
N GLU A 122 -6.19 -3.39 -42.83
CA GLU A 122 -6.96 -4.63 -42.97
C GLU A 122 -8.46 -4.39 -43.16
N THR A 123 -8.97 -3.26 -42.68
CA THR A 123 -10.37 -2.86 -42.83
C THR A 123 -10.65 -2.18 -44.19
N GLU A 124 -9.65 -1.52 -44.79
CA GLU A 124 -9.77 -0.87 -46.12
C GLU A 124 -9.54 -1.84 -47.31
N ASN A 125 -8.97 -3.02 -47.07
CA ASN A 125 -8.70 -4.06 -48.08
C ASN A 125 -9.75 -5.20 -48.11
N ASN A 126 -10.81 -5.11 -47.30
CA ASN A 126 -12.00 -5.98 -47.33
C ASN A 126 -13.22 -5.17 -47.77
#